data_AF-A0A7K4L834-F1
#
_entry.id   AF-A0A7K4L834-F1
#
_cell.length_a   1.000
_cell.length_b   1.000
_cell.length_c   1.000
_cell.angle_alpha   90.00
_cell.angle_beta   90.00
_cell.angle_gamma   90.00
#
_symmetry.space_group_name_H-M   'P 1'
#
loop_
_entity.id
_entity.type
_entity.pdbx_description
1 polymer ?
#
loop_
_entity_poly.entity_id
_entity_poly.type
_entity_poly.pdbx_seq_one_letter_code
_entity_poly.pdbx_strand_id
1 'polypeptide(L)'
;VACPQPLANAWNEPCVTSCGDSRAVIYPPPVVVTFPGPILSSCPQESVVGSAAPAAVGSNLGYGASFGVGSNLGYGASFGV
;
A
#
# COMPACT_ATOMS: atom_id res chain seq x y z
N VAL A 1 -69.74 -48.57 17.89
CA VAL A 1 -69.42 -47.45 16.98
C VAL A 1 -69.08 -48.06 15.63
N ALA A 2 -69.88 -47.81 14.59
CA ALA A 2 -69.61 -48.31 13.25
C ALA A 2 -68.93 -47.19 12.45
N CYS A 3 -67.73 -47.44 11.93
CA CYS A 3 -67.02 -46.49 11.09
C CYS A 3 -67.51 -46.66 9.63
N PRO A 4 -67.90 -45.57 8.95
CA PRO A 4 -68.22 -45.63 7.53
C PRO A 4 -66.98 -46.08 6.74
N GLN A 5 -67.17 -46.87 5.70
CA GLN A 5 -66.07 -47.36 4.86
C GLN A 5 -65.34 -46.18 4.20
N PRO A 6 -64.00 -46.19 4.14
CA PRO A 6 -63.24 -45.15 3.47
C PRO A 6 -63.53 -45.20 1.96
N LEU A 7 -64.16 -44.16 1.44
CA LEU A 7 -64.38 -44.00 0.01
C LEU A 7 -63.12 -43.39 -0.61
N ALA A 8 -62.30 -44.22 -1.24
CA ALA A 8 -61.17 -43.77 -2.05
C ALA A 8 -61.68 -43.54 -3.48
N ASN A 9 -61.86 -42.28 -3.85
CA ASN A 9 -62.23 -41.92 -5.23
C ASN A 9 -60.94 -41.82 -6.05
N ALA A 10 -60.65 -42.85 -6.84
CA ALA A 10 -59.47 -42.92 -7.69
C ALA A 10 -59.86 -42.58 -9.13
N TRP A 11 -59.12 -41.67 -9.74
CA TRP A 11 -59.26 -41.30 -11.14
C TRP A 11 -57.99 -41.68 -11.90
N ASN A 12 -58.17 -42.17 -13.13
CA ASN A 12 -57.06 -42.52 -14.04
C ASN A 12 -56.68 -41.37 -14.98
N GLU A 13 -57.38 -40.24 -14.90
CA GLU A 13 -57.13 -39.07 -15.73
C GLU A 13 -56.10 -38.13 -15.08
N PRO A 14 -55.25 -37.45 -15.87
CA PRO A 14 -54.28 -36.52 -15.33
C PRO A 14 -54.99 -35.34 -14.65
N CYS A 15 -54.84 -35.26 -13.33
CA CYS A 15 -55.32 -34.14 -12.53
C CYS A 15 -54.37 -32.94 -12.68
N VAL A 16 -54.61 -32.13 -13.71
CA VAL A 16 -53.91 -30.86 -13.91
C VAL A 16 -54.69 -29.76 -13.20
N THR A 17 -54.12 -29.21 -12.13
CA THR A 17 -54.60 -27.99 -11.50
C THR A 17 -53.64 -26.85 -11.82
N SER A 18 -54.19 -25.69 -12.19
CA SER A 18 -53.39 -24.47 -12.34
C SER A 18 -53.27 -23.83 -10.97
N CYS A 19 -52.11 -23.97 -10.34
CA CYS A 19 -51.75 -23.16 -9.17
C CYS A 19 -51.27 -21.77 -9.62
N GLY A 20 -51.52 -20.76 -8.81
CA GLY A 20 -50.95 -19.43 -9.01
C GLY A 20 -49.42 -19.41 -8.83
N ASP A 21 -48.81 -18.25 -9.14
CA ASP A 21 -47.36 -18.09 -9.10
C ASP A 21 -46.78 -18.34 -7.70
N SER A 22 -45.68 -19.10 -7.65
CA SER A 22 -44.90 -19.30 -6.42
C SER A 22 -43.87 -18.17 -6.28
N ARG A 23 -43.89 -17.46 -5.14
CA ARG A 23 -42.86 -16.45 -4.82
C ARG A 23 -41.86 -16.99 -3.80
N ALA A 24 -40.57 -16.82 -4.07
CA ALA A 24 -39.50 -17.04 -3.11
C ALA A 24 -38.77 -15.71 -2.86
N VAL A 25 -38.54 -15.35 -1.59
CA VAL A 25 -37.77 -14.17 -1.20
C VAL A 25 -36.50 -14.65 -0.50
N ILE A 26 -35.34 -14.19 -0.99
CA ILE A 26 -34.03 -14.56 -0.45
C ILE A 26 -33.44 -13.33 0.24
N TYR A 27 -32.99 -13.48 1.49
CA TYR A 27 -32.30 -12.44 2.25
C TYR A 27 -30.82 -12.80 2.39
N PRO A 28 -29.95 -12.33 1.48
CA PRO A 28 -28.52 -12.56 1.60
C PRO A 28 -27.95 -11.79 2.80
N PRO A 29 -26.87 -12.29 3.43
CA PRO A 29 -26.19 -11.59 4.51
C PRO A 29 -25.51 -10.30 3.99
N PRO A 30 -25.35 -9.28 4.84
CA PRO A 30 -24.64 -8.06 4.46
C PRO A 30 -23.15 -8.34 4.21
N VAL A 31 -22.62 -7.80 3.11
CA VAL A 31 -21.20 -7.91 2.75
C VAL A 31 -20.54 -6.53 2.92
N VAL A 32 -19.41 -6.50 3.64
CA VAL A 32 -18.60 -5.29 3.81
C VAL A 32 -17.40 -5.38 2.88
N VAL A 33 -17.20 -4.35 2.05
CA VAL A 33 -16.04 -4.21 1.17
C VAL A 33 -15.19 -3.05 1.65
N THR A 34 -13.94 -3.33 2.02
CA THR A 34 -12.96 -2.32 2.41
C THR A 34 -12.01 -2.06 1.26
N PHE A 35 -11.96 -0.83 0.77
CA PHE A 35 -10.96 -0.41 -0.23
C PHE A 35 -9.72 0.12 0.49
N PRO A 36 -8.52 -0.40 0.18
CA PRO A 36 -7.30 0.17 0.72
C PRO A 36 -7.18 1.64 0.26
N GLY A 37 -6.73 2.51 1.16
CA GLY A 37 -6.51 3.92 0.83
C GLY A 37 -5.46 4.11 -0.26
N PRO A 38 -5.42 5.29 -0.90
CA PRO A 38 -4.45 5.58 -1.95
C PRO A 38 -3.02 5.53 -1.40
N ILE A 39 -2.12 4.83 -2.11
CA ILE A 39 -0.68 4.83 -1.80
C ILE A 39 -0.09 6.11 -2.41
N LEU A 40 0.41 7.00 -1.56
CA LEU A 40 1.16 8.19 -1.98
C LEU A 40 2.65 7.85 -2.00
N SER A 41 3.25 7.80 -3.20
CA SER A 41 4.70 7.64 -3.37
C SER A 41 5.32 8.96 -3.78
N SER A 42 6.37 9.38 -3.07
CA SER A 42 7.19 10.54 -3.45
C SER A 42 8.60 10.06 -3.80
N CYS A 43 9.03 10.31 -5.04
CA CYS A 43 10.41 10.12 -5.49
C CYS A 43 11.07 11.51 -5.59
N PRO A 44 11.73 12.00 -4.53
CA PRO A 44 12.42 13.29 -4.61
C PRO A 44 13.54 13.17 -5.66
N GLN A 45 13.53 14.06 -6.66
CA GLN A 45 14.53 13.99 -7.73
C GLN A 45 15.89 14.49 -7.26
N GLU A 46 15.96 15.37 -6.25
CA GLU A 46 17.23 15.95 -5.78
C GLU A 46 17.15 16.29 -4.28
N SER A 47 18.22 16.01 -3.51
CA SER A 47 18.38 16.47 -2.12
C SER A 47 19.77 17.08 -1.96
N VAL A 48 19.83 18.42 -1.84
CA VAL A 48 21.08 19.13 -1.57
C VAL A 48 21.25 19.26 -0.06
N VAL A 49 22.29 18.60 0.48
CA VAL A 49 22.72 18.75 1.88
C VAL A 49 23.90 19.72 1.91
N GLY A 50 23.72 20.87 2.56
CA GLY A 50 24.78 21.86 2.76
C GLY A 50 25.19 21.95 4.24
N SER A 51 26.50 22.00 4.51
CA SER A 51 27.04 22.24 5.85
C SER A 51 27.26 23.74 6.06
N ALA A 52 26.67 24.32 7.12
CA ALA A 52 26.99 25.69 7.54
C ALA A 52 28.19 25.65 8.50
N ALA A 53 29.36 26.09 8.04
CA ALA A 53 30.47 26.41 8.94
C ALA A 53 30.16 27.73 9.67
N PRO A 54 30.47 27.87 10.98
CA PRO A 54 30.21 29.10 11.70
C PRO A 54 30.89 30.30 11.03
N ALA A 55 30.13 31.36 10.76
CA ALA A 55 30.70 32.65 10.37
C ALA A 55 31.46 33.23 11.57
N ALA A 56 32.79 33.24 11.44
CA ALA A 56 33.86 33.76 12.29
C ALA A 56 33.51 34.64 13.51
N VAL A 57 34.15 34.35 14.65
CA VAL A 57 34.38 35.32 15.74
C VAL A 57 35.85 35.24 16.18
N GLY A 58 36.61 36.30 15.91
CA GLY A 58 37.76 36.68 16.74
C GLY A 58 39.15 36.18 16.32
N SER A 59 39.80 36.95 15.45
CA SER A 59 41.20 37.43 15.56
C SER A 59 42.34 36.51 16.06
N ASN A 60 43.32 36.35 15.17
CA ASN A 60 44.78 36.38 15.42
C ASN A 60 45.53 35.08 15.80
N LEU A 61 46.10 34.41 14.79
CA LEU A 61 47.34 33.62 14.81
C LEU A 61 47.62 33.27 13.34
N GLY A 62 48.52 33.87 12.59
CA GLY A 62 49.87 34.35 12.89
C GLY A 62 50.71 33.88 11.71
N TYR A 63 51.34 34.80 10.98
CA TYR A 63 52.32 34.48 9.95
C TYR A 63 53.41 33.57 10.56
N GLY A 64 53.64 32.39 9.97
CA GLY A 64 54.88 31.62 10.09
C GLY A 64 54.95 30.55 11.18
N ALA A 65 55.07 29.28 10.72
CA ALA A 65 55.83 28.14 11.27
C ALA A 65 55.14 26.86 10.74
N SER A 66 55.68 26.19 9.72
CA SER A 66 56.71 25.14 9.82
C SER A 66 56.32 23.99 10.75
N PHE A 67 56.66 22.76 10.32
CA PHE A 67 56.53 21.45 11.00
C PHE A 67 55.14 20.80 10.85
N GLY A 68 54.96 19.71 10.10
CA GLY A 68 55.88 18.90 9.32
C GLY A 68 55.11 17.85 8.53
N VAL A 69 55.47 17.64 7.28
CA VAL A 69 55.03 16.48 6.48
C VAL A 69 56.27 15.89 5.86
N GLY A 70 56.80 14.85 6.51
CA GLY A 70 57.70 13.92 5.86
C GLY A 70 56.94 13.22 4.74
N SER A 71 57.23 13.59 3.50
CA SER A 71 56.82 12.86 2.31
C SER A 71 57.95 12.95 1.30
N ASN A 72 58.81 11.94 1.34
CA ASN A 72 59.88 11.70 0.39
C ASN A 72 59.36 10.80 -0.74
N LEU A 73 59.13 11.38 -1.93
CA LEU A 73 59.24 10.81 -3.29
C LEU A 73 58.54 11.84 -4.21
N GLY A 74 59.17 12.51 -5.15
CA GLY A 74 60.01 11.95 -6.20
C GLY A 74 59.18 11.81 -7.48
N TYR A 75 59.57 12.55 -8.52
CA TYR A 75 59.10 12.56 -9.92
C TYR A 75 57.87 13.41 -10.29
N GLY A 76 58.12 14.41 -11.16
CA GLY A 76 57.17 14.78 -12.21
C GLY A 76 56.85 16.27 -12.33
N ALA A 77 57.52 16.94 -13.28
CA ALA A 77 57.23 18.26 -13.83
C ALA A 77 55.72 18.50 -14.06
N SER A 78 55.16 19.69 -13.88
CA SER A 78 55.45 20.87 -14.71
C SER A 78 54.55 22.02 -14.21
N PHE A 79 55.13 23.20 -14.00
CA PHE A 79 54.35 24.41 -13.75
C PHE A 79 53.77 24.88 -15.09
N GLY A 80 52.44 24.94 -15.17
CA GLY A 80 51.71 25.47 -16.32
C GLY A 80 50.62 26.41 -15.84
N VAL A 81 50.98 27.70 -15.86
CA VAL A 81 50.21 28.96 -15.62
C VAL A 81 49.44 29.13 -14.31
#